data_AF-A0A6H0T794-F1
#
_entry.id   AF-A0A6H0T794-F1
#
_cell.length_a   1.000
_cell.length_b   1.000
_cell.length_c   1.000
_cell.angle_alpha   90.00
_cell.angle_beta   90.00
_cell.angle_gamma   90.00
#
_symmetry.space_group_name_H-M   'P 1'
#
loop_
_entity.id
_entity.type
_entity.pdbx_description
1 polymer ?
#
loop_
_entity_poly.entity_id
_entity_poly.type
_entity_poly.pdbx_seq_one_letter_code
_entity_poly.pdbx_strand_id
1 'polypeptide(L)'
;MDRTLIVFDMDTHCLERNDHNPSWRNAYADIQRILKKHGFNNIQGTVYLSEVGIKQAHGTLALQEVAARFEWFALCASNIQFYELKDDFNAQFIVEGVQQARQAFYRSLDNLRKELLEAGLTEDKVEEIVNKRQFSLQYVQ
;
A
#
# COMPACT_ATOMS: atom_id res chain seq x y z
N MET A 1 -10.10 -3.06 9.00
CA MET A 1 -11.05 -3.80 8.14
C MET A 1 -10.24 -4.76 7.29
N ASP A 2 -10.46 -6.06 7.42
CA ASP A 2 -9.64 -7.03 6.70
C ASP A 2 -10.20 -7.27 5.30
N ARG A 3 -9.34 -7.14 4.29
CA ARG A 3 -9.62 -7.53 2.91
C ARG A 3 -8.56 -8.51 2.44
N THR A 4 -8.91 -9.33 1.47
CA THR A 4 -8.01 -10.30 0.86
C THR A 4 -7.82 -9.96 -0.60
N LEU A 5 -6.59 -9.99 -1.10
CA LEU A 5 -6.28 -9.96 -2.52
C LEU A 5 -6.04 -11.38 -3.02
N ILE A 6 -6.52 -11.68 -4.22
CA ILE A 6 -6.11 -12.82 -5.03
C ILE A 6 -5.33 -12.27 -6.20
N VAL A 7 -4.13 -12.82 -6.41
CA VAL A 7 -3.26 -12.49 -7.55
C VAL A 7 -2.85 -13.80 -8.19
N PHE A 8 -2.81 -13.83 -9.52
CA PHE A 8 -2.28 -14.97 -10.28
C PHE A 8 -1.74 -14.49 -11.61
N ASP A 9 -0.93 -15.30 -12.28
CA ASP A 9 -0.48 -15.06 -13.64
C ASP A 9 -1.22 -15.99 -14.60
N MET A 10 -1.47 -15.51 -15.83
CA MET A 10 -2.14 -16.28 -16.89
C MET A 10 -1.28 -16.31 -18.16
N ASP A 11 -0.97 -17.50 -18.66
CA ASP A 11 -0.32 -17.67 -19.96
C ASP A 11 -1.37 -17.59 -21.10
N THR A 12 -1.33 -16.49 -21.85
CA THR A 12 -2.21 -16.26 -22.99
C THR A 12 -1.98 -17.23 -24.14
N HIS A 13 -0.74 -17.70 -24.34
CA HIS A 13 -0.45 -18.72 -25.35
C HIS A 13 -0.97 -20.09 -24.93
N CYS A 14 -0.96 -20.39 -23.64
CA CYS A 14 -1.63 -21.58 -23.11
C CYS A 14 -3.15 -21.49 -23.29
N LEU A 15 -3.76 -20.34 -23.02
CA LEU A 15 -5.18 -20.11 -23.24
C LEU A 15 -5.57 -20.31 -24.71
N GLU A 16 -4.83 -19.73 -25.65
CA GLU A 16 -5.10 -19.89 -27.09
C GLU A 16 -5.06 -21.36 -27.57
N ARG A 17 -4.26 -22.22 -26.91
CA ARG A 17 -4.13 -23.64 -27.26
C ARG A 17 -5.17 -24.54 -26.59
N ASN A 18 -5.66 -24.17 -25.41
CA ASN A 18 -6.50 -25.03 -24.57
C ASN A 18 -7.94 -24.52 -24.41
N ASP A 19 -8.24 -23.30 -24.82
CA ASP A 19 -9.59 -22.75 -24.78
C ASP A 19 -10.41 -23.33 -25.94
N HIS A 20 -11.48 -24.05 -25.60
CA HIS A 20 -12.44 -24.58 -26.59
C HIS A 20 -13.25 -23.48 -27.28
N ASN A 21 -13.17 -22.24 -26.78
CA ASN A 21 -13.86 -21.08 -27.33
C ASN A 21 -12.81 -20.12 -27.95
N PRO A 22 -12.96 -19.66 -29.20
CA PRO A 22 -11.93 -18.89 -29.92
C PRO A 22 -11.70 -17.46 -29.40
N SER A 23 -12.06 -17.16 -28.15
CA SER A 23 -11.83 -15.85 -27.55
C SER A 23 -11.36 -15.97 -26.10
N TRP A 24 -10.05 -15.94 -25.91
CA TRP A 24 -9.37 -15.80 -24.62
C TRP A 24 -9.90 -14.63 -23.76
N ARG A 25 -10.53 -13.62 -24.38
CA ARG A 25 -11.23 -12.54 -23.66
C ARG A 25 -12.40 -13.04 -22.82
N ASN A 26 -13.03 -14.13 -23.22
CA ASN A 26 -14.11 -14.78 -22.47
C ASN A 26 -13.57 -15.49 -21.22
N ALA A 27 -12.35 -16.04 -21.26
CA ALA A 27 -11.72 -16.72 -20.13
C ALA A 27 -11.56 -15.79 -18.90
N TYR A 28 -11.07 -14.57 -19.08
CA TYR A 28 -10.98 -13.58 -18.01
C TYR A 28 -12.36 -13.19 -17.47
N ALA A 29 -13.35 -13.01 -18.35
CA ALA A 29 -14.71 -12.67 -17.96
C ALA A 29 -15.39 -13.80 -17.17
N ASP A 30 -15.10 -15.05 -17.51
CA ASP A 30 -15.63 -16.23 -16.84
C ASP A 30 -15.03 -16.42 -15.44
N ILE A 31 -13.71 -16.24 -15.29
CA ILE A 31 -13.05 -16.20 -13.98
C ILE A 31 -13.65 -15.06 -13.15
N GLN A 32 -13.74 -13.86 -13.73
CA GLN A 32 -14.29 -12.69 -13.03
C GLN A 32 -15.72 -12.92 -12.55
N ARG A 33 -16.57 -13.60 -13.33
CA ARG A 33 -17.94 -13.91 -12.94
C ARG A 33 -18.00 -14.80 -11.71
N ILE A 34 -17.14 -15.82 -11.63
CA ILE A 34 -17.08 -16.72 -10.46
C ILE A 34 -16.49 -15.98 -9.27
N LEU A 35 -15.34 -15.31 -9.43
CA LEU A 35 -14.70 -14.60 -8.32
C LEU A 35 -15.62 -13.51 -7.75
N LYS A 36 -16.36 -12.79 -8.62
CA LYS A 36 -17.35 -11.80 -8.18
C LYS A 36 -18.49 -12.42 -7.37
N LYS A 37 -18.97 -13.62 -7.72
CA LYS A 37 -19.97 -14.36 -6.93
C LYS A 37 -19.48 -14.67 -5.52
N HIS A 38 -18.17 -14.83 -5.32
CA HIS A 38 -17.53 -15.05 -4.02
C HIS A 38 -17.07 -13.75 -3.33
N GLY A 39 -17.51 -12.59 -3.82
CA GLY A 39 -17.19 -11.29 -3.22
C GLY A 39 -15.79 -10.77 -3.57
N PHE A 40 -15.19 -11.23 -4.66
CA PHE A 40 -13.92 -10.72 -5.19
C PHE A 40 -14.14 -9.88 -6.43
N ASN A 41 -13.82 -8.59 -6.35
CA ASN A 41 -13.95 -7.64 -7.44
C ASN A 41 -12.62 -7.49 -8.17
N ASN A 42 -12.64 -7.50 -9.50
CA ASN A 42 -11.45 -7.29 -10.30
C ASN A 42 -10.97 -5.84 -10.15
N ILE A 43 -9.70 -5.66 -9.76
CA ILE A 43 -9.06 -4.33 -9.79
C ILE A 43 -8.46 -4.11 -11.17
N GLN A 44 -7.63 -5.07 -11.59
CA GLN A 44 -6.89 -4.98 -12.84
C GLN A 44 -6.37 -6.36 -13.25
N GLY A 45 -6.64 -6.77 -14.49
CA GLY A 45 -6.09 -8.01 -15.05
C GLY A 45 -6.45 -9.24 -14.20
N THR A 46 -5.44 -9.87 -13.61
CA THR A 46 -5.55 -11.05 -12.76
C THR A 46 -5.55 -10.74 -11.25
N VAL A 47 -5.68 -9.46 -10.87
CA VAL A 47 -5.72 -8.99 -9.49
C VAL A 47 -7.16 -8.75 -9.04
N TYR A 48 -7.56 -9.41 -7.96
CA TYR A 48 -8.91 -9.34 -7.40
C TYR A 48 -8.88 -8.97 -5.92
N LEU A 49 -9.69 -7.99 -5.54
CA LEU A 49 -9.85 -7.54 -4.16
C LEU A 49 -11.17 -8.01 -3.59
N SER A 50 -11.10 -8.57 -2.40
CA SER A 50 -12.28 -9.00 -1.68
C SER A 50 -13.06 -7.83 -1.11
N GLU A 51 -14.36 -8.03 -0.97
CA GLU A 51 -15.20 -7.25 -0.08
C GLU A 51 -14.72 -7.40 1.38
N VAL A 52 -15.14 -6.46 2.24
CA VAL A 52 -14.73 -6.43 3.65
C VAL A 52 -15.25 -7.69 4.35
N GLY A 53 -14.38 -8.35 5.12
CA GLY A 53 -14.74 -9.54 5.89
C GLY A 53 -14.60 -10.86 5.11
N ILE A 54 -14.37 -10.80 3.81
CA ILE A 54 -14.01 -11.97 3.00
C ILE A 54 -12.55 -12.34 3.28
N LYS A 55 -12.38 -13.57 3.77
CA LYS A 55 -11.07 -14.14 4.17
C LYS A 55 -10.52 -15.08 3.12
N GLN A 56 -9.25 -15.45 3.26
CA GLN A 56 -8.55 -16.43 2.43
C GLN A 56 -9.35 -17.72 2.19
N ALA A 57 -10.03 -18.25 3.22
CA ALA A 57 -10.86 -19.45 3.08
C ALA A 57 -11.96 -19.32 2.01
N HIS A 58 -12.57 -18.14 1.87
CA HIS A 58 -13.57 -17.87 0.82
C HIS A 58 -12.89 -17.80 -0.56
N GLY A 59 -11.70 -17.21 -0.60
CA GLY A 59 -10.88 -17.21 -1.80
C GLY A 59 -10.47 -18.61 -2.26
N THR A 60 -10.20 -19.52 -1.33
CA THR A 60 -9.94 -20.94 -1.64
C THR A 60 -11.16 -21.58 -2.31
N LEU A 61 -12.36 -21.38 -1.77
CA LEU A 61 -13.60 -21.89 -2.37
C LEU A 61 -13.84 -21.29 -3.78
N ALA A 62 -13.54 -20.00 -3.94
CA ALA A 62 -13.66 -19.32 -5.22
C ALA A 62 -12.74 -19.94 -6.28
N LEU A 63 -11.46 -20.14 -5.96
CA LEU A 63 -10.49 -20.77 -6.87
C LEU A 63 -10.81 -22.24 -7.15
N GLN A 64 -11.31 -22.98 -6.17
CA GLN A 64 -11.78 -24.35 -6.37
C GLN A 64 -12.94 -24.39 -7.37
N GLU A 65 -13.89 -23.47 -7.27
CA GLU A 65 -15.00 -23.38 -8.25
C GLU A 65 -14.49 -23.01 -9.65
N VAL A 66 -13.51 -22.11 -9.76
CA VAL A 66 -12.87 -21.76 -11.05
C VAL A 66 -12.19 -23.00 -11.66
N ALA A 67 -11.33 -23.68 -10.89
CA ALA A 67 -10.58 -24.84 -11.37
C ALA A 67 -11.49 -26.03 -11.71
N ALA A 68 -12.58 -26.23 -10.97
CA ALA A 68 -13.54 -27.30 -11.24
C ALA A 68 -14.38 -27.04 -12.50
N ARG A 69 -14.65 -25.77 -12.83
CA ARG A 69 -15.41 -25.40 -14.03
C ARG A 69 -14.54 -25.27 -15.28
N PHE A 70 -13.27 -24.90 -15.11
CA PHE A 70 -12.37 -24.58 -16.20
C PHE A 70 -11.07 -25.36 -16.05
N GLU A 71 -10.99 -26.50 -16.73
CA GLU A 71 -9.79 -27.36 -16.70
C GLU A 71 -8.53 -26.61 -17.18
N TRP A 72 -8.68 -25.74 -18.19
CA TRP A 72 -7.59 -24.89 -18.69
C TRP A 72 -7.03 -23.94 -17.63
N PHE A 73 -7.79 -23.61 -16.58
CA PHE A 73 -7.31 -22.73 -15.52
C PHE A 73 -6.13 -23.36 -14.77
N ALA A 74 -6.20 -24.65 -14.48
CA ALA A 74 -5.10 -25.36 -13.83
C ALA A 74 -3.85 -25.48 -14.72
N LEU A 75 -4.02 -25.48 -16.04
CA LEU A 75 -2.94 -25.60 -17.01
C LEU A 75 -2.27 -24.25 -17.32
N CYS A 76 -3.06 -23.18 -17.33
CA CYS A 76 -2.63 -21.87 -17.83
C CYS A 76 -2.45 -20.81 -16.73
N ALA A 77 -3.01 -21.04 -15.53
CA ALA A 77 -2.77 -20.18 -14.38
C ALA A 77 -1.51 -20.62 -13.62
N SER A 78 -0.75 -19.64 -13.15
CA SER A 78 0.46 -19.85 -12.34
C SER A 78 0.58 -18.77 -11.28
N ASN A 79 1.52 -18.91 -10.34
CA ASN A 79 1.83 -17.90 -9.32
C ASN A 79 0.59 -17.41 -8.55
N ILE A 80 -0.33 -18.32 -8.21
CA ILE A 80 -1.57 -17.97 -7.50
C ILE A 80 -1.27 -17.69 -6.03
N GLN A 81 -1.60 -16.48 -5.56
CA GLN A 81 -1.25 -15.99 -4.24
C GLN A 81 -2.42 -15.25 -3.57
N PHE A 82 -2.46 -15.32 -2.25
CA PHE A 82 -3.38 -14.55 -1.41
C PHE A 82 -2.61 -13.52 -0.57
N TYR A 83 -3.11 -12.29 -0.50
CA TYR A 83 -2.58 -11.28 0.43
C TYR A 83 -3.67 -10.80 1.37
N GLU A 84 -3.39 -10.73 2.67
CA GLU A 84 -4.28 -10.09 3.64
C GLU A 84 -3.91 -8.63 3.79
N LEU A 85 -4.83 -7.74 3.42
CA LEU A 85 -4.78 -6.33 3.73
C LEU A 85 -5.42 -6.13 5.10
N LYS A 86 -4.57 -5.88 6.11
CA LYS A 86 -5.00 -5.53 7.47
C LYS A 86 -4.89 -4.02 7.63
N ASP A 87 -6.02 -3.37 7.87
CA ASP A 87 -6.03 -1.98 8.32
C ASP A 87 -6.04 -1.95 9.84
N ASP A 88 -4.94 -1.54 10.47
CA ASP A 88 -4.96 -0.43 11.43
C ASP A 88 -3.55 0.11 11.73
N PHE A 89 -3.17 1.23 11.11
CA PHE A 89 -1.98 1.99 11.52
C PHE A 89 -2.31 3.47 11.56
N ASN A 90 -2.49 3.99 12.78
CA ASN A 90 -2.64 5.42 12.98
C ASN A 90 -1.28 6.11 12.74
N ALA A 91 -1.10 6.80 11.62
CA ALA A 91 0.15 7.49 11.29
C ALA A 91 0.26 8.92 11.90
N GLN A 92 -0.75 9.37 12.64
CA GLN A 92 -0.81 10.73 13.21
C GLN A 92 0.37 11.01 14.15
N PHE A 93 0.79 10.01 14.93
CA PHE A 93 1.91 10.16 15.86
C PHE A 93 3.23 10.50 15.16
N ILE A 94 3.41 10.06 13.91
CA ILE A 94 4.62 10.34 13.13
C ILE A 94 4.68 11.83 12.81
N VAL A 95 3.56 12.39 12.34
CA VAL A 95 3.46 13.81 12.00
C VAL A 95 3.59 14.66 13.25
N GLU A 96 2.90 14.28 14.33
CA GLU A 96 2.97 14.99 15.61
C GLU A 96 4.38 14.99 16.20
N GLY A 97 5.10 13.86 16.13
CA GLY A 97 6.48 13.78 16.58
C GLY A 97 7.40 14.76 15.83
N VAL A 98 7.28 14.83 14.50
CA VAL A 98 8.06 15.78 13.69
C VAL A 98 7.69 17.23 14.02
N GLN A 99 6.40 17.51 14.26
CA GLN A 99 5.94 18.84 14.66
C GLN A 99 6.47 19.26 16.03
N GLN A 100 6.44 18.35 17.00
CA GLN A 100 6.97 18.59 18.35
C GLN A 100 8.48 18.85 18.31
N ALA A 101 9.24 18.06 17.54
CA ALA A 101 10.67 18.27 17.34
C ALA A 101 10.97 19.63 16.70
N ARG A 102 10.20 20.01 15.67
CA ARG A 102 10.31 21.31 15.02
C ARG A 102 10.03 22.47 15.99
N GLN A 103 8.98 22.37 16.81
CA GLN A 103 8.67 23.38 17.82
C GLN A 103 9.73 23.45 18.92
N ALA A 104 10.28 22.33 19.35
CA ALA A 104 11.39 22.31 20.30
C ALA A 104 12.64 22.99 19.73
N PHE A 105 12.96 22.73 18.46
CA PHE A 105 14.07 23.38 17.76
C PHE A 105 13.91 24.90 17.72
N TYR A 106 12.74 25.42 17.30
CA TYR A 106 12.53 26.87 17.27
C TYR A 106 12.56 27.51 18.65
N ARG A 107 12.01 26.85 19.68
CA ARG A 107 12.16 27.31 21.07
C ARG A 107 13.61 27.41 21.51
N SER A 108 14.45 26.44 21.13
CA SER A 108 15.89 26.48 21.40
C SER A 108 16.60 27.61 20.65
N LEU A 109 16.20 27.89 19.39
CA LEU A 109 16.73 29.04 18.64
C LEU A 109 16.34 30.38 19.29
N ASP A 110 15.10 30.51 19.76
CA ASP A 110 14.64 31.72 20.45
C ASP A 110 15.39 31.96 21.76
N ASN A 111 15.67 30.89 22.52
CA ASN A 111 16.48 30.98 23.73
C ASN A 111 17.92 31.38 23.41
N LEU A 112 18.53 30.75 22.41
CA LEU A 112 19.88 31.11 21.94
C LEU A 112 19.94 32.57 21.51
N ARG A 113 18.90 33.05 20.81
CA ARG A 113 18.80 34.46 20.42
C ARG A 113 18.88 35.39 21.63
N LYS A 114 18.10 35.11 22.67
CA LYS A 114 18.09 35.91 23.91
C LYS A 114 19.44 35.90 24.62
N GLU A 115 20.05 34.72 24.78
CA GLU A 115 21.37 34.59 25.40
C GLU A 115 22.45 35.39 24.67
N LEU A 116 22.44 35.36 23.32
CA LEU A 116 23.39 36.13 22.52
C LEU A 116 23.18 37.64 22.64
N LEU A 117 21.93 38.10 22.71
CA LEU A 117 21.62 39.51 22.95
C LEU A 117 22.05 39.96 24.35
N GLU A 118 21.80 39.14 25.38
CA GLU A 118 22.24 39.39 26.76
C GLU A 118 23.76 39.40 26.89
N ALA A 119 24.47 38.60 26.09
CA ALA A 119 25.93 38.62 25.98
C ALA A 119 26.48 39.86 25.25
N GLY A 120 25.60 40.76 24.78
CA GLY A 120 25.97 42.05 24.17
C GLY A 120 26.23 41.99 22.67
N LEU A 121 25.80 40.94 21.97
CA LEU A 121 25.87 40.91 20.51
C LEU A 121 24.80 41.82 19.89
N THR A 122 25.10 42.41 18.74
CA THR A 122 24.16 43.21 17.96
C THR A 122 23.13 42.31 17.27
N GLU A 123 21.90 42.80 17.10
CA GLU A 123 20.79 42.08 16.47
C GLU A 123 21.18 41.41 15.14
N ASP A 124 21.88 42.16 14.27
CA ASP A 124 22.34 41.67 12.95
C ASP A 124 23.26 40.44 13.06
N LYS A 125 24.13 40.41 14.07
CA LYS A 125 25.06 39.29 14.28
C LYS A 125 24.34 38.09 14.88
N VAL A 126 23.37 38.33 15.75
CA VAL A 126 22.53 37.26 16.32
C VAL A 126 21.70 36.59 15.23
N GLU A 127 21.08 37.38 14.35
CA GLU A 127 20.34 36.87 13.20
C GLU A 127 21.23 36.07 12.24
N GLU A 128 22.45 36.56 11.96
CA GLU A 128 23.40 35.82 11.12
C GLU A 128 23.74 34.44 11.71
N ILE A 129 23.88 34.33 13.04
CA ILE A 129 24.21 33.09 13.74
C ILE A 129 23.02 32.13 13.78
N VAL A 130 21.81 32.64 14.06
CA VAL A 130 20.59 31.84 14.15
C VAL A 130 20.19 31.31 12.77
N ASN A 131 20.25 32.13 11.72
CA ASN A 131 19.86 31.73 10.36
C ASN A 131 20.78 30.69 9.71
N LYS A 132 22.02 30.52 10.22
CA LYS A 132 22.91 29.43 9.82
C LYS A 132 22.43 28.06 10.33
N ARG A 133 21.51 28.00 11.30
CA ARG A 133 20.96 26.76 11.84
C ARG A 133 19.60 26.45 11.21
N GLN A 134 19.56 25.47 10.32
CA GLN A 134 18.31 24.99 9.73
C GLN A 134 17.80 23.74 10.46
N PHE A 135 16.48 23.63 10.63
CA PHE A 135 15.88 22.39 11.12
C PHE A 135 16.16 21.27 10.12
N SER A 136 16.79 20.20 10.57
CA SER A 136 17.04 19.01 9.76
C SER A 136 16.66 17.75 10.53
N LEU A 137 16.13 16.76 9.81
CA LEU A 137 15.73 15.47 10.39
C LEU A 137 16.93 14.60 10.79
N GLN A 138 18.17 15.03 10.50
CA GLN A 138 19.40 14.29 10.79
C GLN A 138 19.67 14.12 12.30
N TYR A 139 18.98 14.86 13.15
CA TYR A 139 19.11 14.81 14.61
C TYR A 139 17.85 14.31 15.34
N VAL A 140 16.86 13.81 14.60
CA VAL A 140 15.69 13.15 15.20
C VAL A 140 16.05 11.68 15.41
N GLN A 141 16.77 11.38 16.49
CA GLN A 141 16.97 10.04 17.04
C GLN A 141 16.28 9.93 18.40
#